data_AF-V7PXY3-F1
#
_entry.id   AF-V7PXY3-F1
#
_cell.length_a   1.000
_cell.length_b   1.000
_cell.length_c   1.000
_cell.angle_alpha   90.00
_cell.angle_beta   90.00
_cell.angle_gamma   90.00
#
_symmetry.space_group_name_H-M   'P 1'
#
loop_
_entity.id
_entity.type
_entity.pdbx_description
1 polymer ?
#
loop_
_entity_poly.entity_id
_entity_poly.type
_entity_poly.pdbx_seq_one_letter_code
_entity_poly.pdbx_strand_id
1 'polypeptide(L)'
;MPILINDSPEEIYEKNKHLLCTNPEETIQAGEVMNEAVKLLKYHAITEDDYEVYERDDNSIIFLYKKNITPIQILKGFIIQLVPPMSIMK
;
A
#
# COMPACT_ATOMS: atom_id res chain seq x y z
N MET A 1 -26.24 -10.98 7.47
CA MET A 1 -27.32 -10.13 6.90
C MET A 1 -26.95 -9.87 5.44
N PRO A 2 -27.76 -10.29 4.45
CA PRO A 2 -27.39 -10.10 3.05
C PRO A 2 -27.64 -8.65 2.65
N ILE A 3 -26.65 -8.03 1.99
CA ILE A 3 -26.79 -6.71 1.38
C ILE A 3 -27.72 -6.89 0.17
N LEU A 4 -28.92 -6.30 0.22
CA LEU A 4 -29.83 -6.28 -0.92
C LEU A 4 -29.31 -5.24 -1.91
N ILE A 5 -28.78 -5.69 -3.05
CA ILE A 5 -28.13 -4.87 -4.09
C ILE A 5 -29.13 -3.93 -4.83
N ASN A 6 -30.39 -3.83 -4.37
CA ASN A 6 -31.43 -2.98 -4.97
C ASN A 6 -31.62 -1.63 -4.27
N ASP A 7 -30.93 -1.37 -3.16
CA ASP A 7 -31.03 -0.10 -2.44
C ASP A 7 -30.17 0.99 -3.11
N SER A 8 -30.63 2.24 -3.13
CA SER A 8 -29.83 3.39 -3.57
C SER A 8 -28.61 3.59 -2.64
N PRO A 9 -27.48 4.15 -3.11
CA PRO A 9 -26.35 4.48 -2.24
C PRO A 9 -26.73 5.25 -0.96
N GLU A 10 -27.71 6.17 -1.05
CA GLU A 10 -28.24 6.92 0.09
C GLU A 10 -28.98 6.03 1.09
N GLU A 11 -29.78 5.07 0.62
CA GLU A 11 -30.49 4.12 1.47
C GLU A 11 -29.52 3.17 2.16
N ILE A 12 -28.48 2.73 1.45
CA ILE A 12 -27.40 1.92 2.02
C ILE A 12 -26.65 2.73 3.09
N TYR A 13 -26.34 3.99 2.82
CA TYR A 13 -25.65 4.87 3.78
C TYR A 13 -26.47 5.04 5.07
N GLU A 14 -27.76 5.41 4.96
CA GLU A 14 -28.61 5.60 6.13
C GLU A 14 -28.84 4.30 6.91
N LYS A 15 -29.01 3.15 6.23
CA LYS A 15 -29.08 1.84 6.90
C LYS A 15 -27.81 1.49 7.68
N ASN A 16 -26.63 1.86 7.18
CA ASN A 16 -25.33 1.49 7.75
C ASN A 16 -24.67 2.59 8.60
N LYS A 17 -25.32 3.74 8.79
CA LYS A 17 -24.77 4.90 9.51
C LYS A 17 -24.31 4.59 10.94
N HIS A 18 -24.96 3.63 11.59
CA HIS A 18 -24.60 3.14 12.92
C HIS A 18 -23.23 2.42 12.99
N LEU A 19 -22.69 2.00 11.84
CA LEU A 19 -21.36 1.40 11.72
C LEU A 19 -20.25 2.45 11.61
N LEU A 20 -20.60 3.73 11.42
CA LEU A 20 -19.62 4.80 11.37
C LEU A 20 -19.00 4.98 12.75
N CYS A 21 -17.67 5.08 12.79
CA CYS A 21 -16.97 5.51 13.99
C CYS A 21 -17.39 6.95 14.31
N THR A 22 -17.98 7.15 15.50
CA THR A 22 -18.39 8.47 16.01
C THR A 22 -17.50 8.96 17.13
N ASN A 23 -16.54 8.14 17.57
CA ASN A 23 -15.59 8.49 18.61
C ASN A 23 -14.46 9.37 18.01
N PRO A 24 -14.36 10.65 18.41
CA PRO A 24 -13.32 11.53 17.87
C PRO A 24 -11.90 11.07 18.23
N GLU A 25 -11.72 10.41 19.38
CA GLU A 25 -10.42 9.89 19.80
C GLU A 25 -9.93 8.78 18.86
N GLU A 26 -10.80 7.85 18.48
CA GLU A 26 -10.48 6.80 17.51
C GLU A 26 -10.12 7.38 16.13
N THR A 27 -10.77 8.48 15.73
CA THR A 27 -10.46 9.18 14.48
C THR A 27 -9.05 9.77 14.51
N ILE A 28 -8.67 10.39 15.64
CA ILE A 28 -7.32 10.94 15.83
C ILE A 28 -6.28 9.82 15.79
N GLN A 29 -6.49 8.75 16.54
CA GLN A 29 -5.59 7.60 16.58
C GLN A 29 -5.45 6.93 15.20
N ALA A 30 -6.54 6.77 14.46
CA ALA A 30 -6.49 6.27 13.09
C ALA A 30 -5.65 7.18 12.19
N GLY A 31 -5.80 8.51 12.32
CA GLY A 31 -4.99 9.49 11.62
C GLY A 31 -3.50 9.40 11.94
N GLU A 32 -3.14 9.20 13.22
CA GLU A 32 -1.76 9.00 13.66
C GLU A 32 -1.16 7.73 13.05
N VAL A 33 -1.87 6.61 13.11
CA VAL A 33 -1.44 5.33 12.51
C VAL A 33 -1.27 5.46 11.00
N MET A 34 -2.18 6.14 10.30
CA MET A 34 -2.06 6.40 8.86
C MET A 34 -0.84 7.26 8.53
N ASN A 35 -0.56 8.29 9.33
CA ASN A 35 0.61 9.14 9.14
C ASN A 35 1.92 8.38 9.33
N GLU A 36 2.01 7.51 10.34
CA GLU A 36 3.17 6.63 10.53
C GLU A 36 3.32 5.64 9.37
N ALA A 37 2.22 5.04 8.90
CA ALA A 37 2.23 4.18 7.72
C ALA A 37 2.76 4.92 6.48
N VAL A 38 2.35 6.18 6.26
CA VAL A 38 2.86 7.01 5.14
C VAL A 38 4.36 7.27 5.26
N LYS A 39 4.87 7.56 6.46
CA LYS A 39 6.32 7.76 6.68
C LYS A 39 7.10 6.48 6.35
N LEU A 40 6.63 5.33 6.81
CA LEU A 40 7.23 4.02 6.52
C LEU A 40 7.22 3.72 5.01
N LEU A 41 6.09 3.97 4.33
CA LEU A 41 6.00 3.81 2.89
C LEU A 41 6.98 4.70 2.12
N LYS A 42 7.14 5.97 2.54
CA LYS A 42 8.13 6.88 1.94
C LYS A 42 9.56 6.39 2.13
N TYR A 43 9.90 5.96 3.34
CA TYR A 43 11.22 5.38 3.63
C TYR A 43 11.49 4.19 2.71
N HIS A 44 10.58 3.22 2.67
CA HIS A 44 10.71 2.03 1.83
C HIS A 44 10.67 2.30 0.31
N ALA A 45 10.00 3.37 -0.13
CA ALA A 45 10.02 3.80 -1.53
C ALA A 45 11.40 4.31 -1.95
N ILE A 46 12.14 4.97 -1.06
CA ILE A 46 13.46 5.57 -1.35
C ILE A 46 14.60 4.55 -1.15
N THR A 47 14.47 3.62 -0.20
CA THR A 47 15.51 2.62 0.06
C THR A 47 15.36 1.40 -0.85
N GLU A 48 16.43 0.99 -1.53
CA GLU A 48 16.51 -0.27 -2.28
C GLU A 48 17.37 -1.33 -1.56
N ASP A 49 18.25 -0.89 -0.67
CA ASP A 49 19.36 -1.69 -0.10
C ASP A 49 18.95 -2.93 0.69
N ASP A 50 17.71 -2.98 1.19
CA ASP A 50 17.21 -4.09 2.02
C ASP A 50 16.20 -5.00 1.28
N TYR A 51 16.07 -4.85 -0.03
CA TYR A 51 15.14 -5.64 -0.82
C TYR A 51 15.86 -6.63 -1.73
N GLU A 52 15.45 -7.90 -1.66
CA GLU A 52 15.96 -8.93 -2.58
C GLU A 52 15.07 -9.00 -3.82
N VAL A 53 15.70 -9.23 -4.98
CA VAL A 53 14.97 -9.52 -6.23
C VAL A 53 14.21 -10.83 -6.03
N TYR A 54 12.88 -10.74 -6.06
CA TYR A 54 11.99 -11.87 -5.85
C TYR A 54 11.55 -12.49 -7.17
N GLU A 55 11.28 -11.66 -8.19
CA GLU A 55 10.82 -12.13 -9.50
C GLU A 55 11.23 -11.14 -10.61
N ARG A 56 11.64 -11.71 -11.74
CA ARG A 56 11.87 -11.00 -13.00
C ARG A 56 11.05 -11.74 -14.05
N ASP A 57 9.98 -11.12 -14.52
CA ASP A 57 9.33 -11.60 -15.74
C ASP A 57 10.09 -11.00 -16.92
N ASP A 58 10.68 -11.86 -17.75
CA ASP A 58 11.47 -11.50 -18.94
C ASP A 58 10.65 -10.70 -19.97
N ASN A 59 9.31 -10.75 -19.89
CA ASN A 59 8.39 -9.96 -20.71
C ASN A 59 7.92 -8.67 -20.00
N SER A 60 8.35 -8.42 -18.76
CA SER A 60 7.95 -7.26 -17.97
C SER A 60 9.12 -6.30 -17.73
N ILE A 61 8.83 -5.00 -17.73
CA ILE A 61 9.76 -3.95 -17.29
C ILE A 61 9.74 -3.76 -15.76
N ILE A 62 9.11 -4.68 -15.03
CA ILE A 62 8.83 -4.55 -13.60
C ILE A 62 9.71 -5.54 -12.84
N PHE A 63 10.55 -5.00 -11.96
CA PHE A 63 11.28 -5.79 -11.00
C PHE A 63 10.47 -5.87 -9.72
N LEU A 64 10.19 -7.09 -9.24
CA LEU A 64 9.53 -7.33 -7.97
C LEU A 64 10.57 -7.61 -6.89
N TYR A 65 10.46 -6.86 -5.82
CA TYR A 65 11.39 -6.85 -4.71
C TYR A 65 10.64 -7.21 -3.43
N LYS A 66 11.22 -8.09 -2.61
CA LYS A 66 10.61 -8.54 -1.36
C LYS A 66 11.54 -8.27 -0.19
N LYS A 67 10.99 -7.68 0.87
CA LYS A 67 11.64 -7.58 2.18
C LYS A 67 10.82 -8.31 3.22
N ASN A 68 11.45 -9.27 3.91
CA ASN A 68 10.83 -9.98 5.02
C ASN A 68 11.08 -9.21 6.32
N ILE A 69 10.10 -8.41 6.76
CA ILE A 69 10.11 -7.82 8.10
C ILE A 69 9.02 -8.52 8.88
N THR A 70 9.31 -9.27 9.94
CA THR A 70 8.24 -9.85 10.77
C THR A 70 7.45 -8.73 11.47
N PRO A 71 6.11 -8.65 11.38
CA PRO A 71 5.15 -9.63 10.80
C PRO A 71 4.61 -9.30 9.38
N ILE A 72 5.17 -8.33 8.65
CA ILE A 72 4.64 -7.81 7.37
C ILE A 72 5.63 -8.05 6.21
N GLN A 73 5.17 -8.75 5.17
CA GLN A 73 5.91 -8.85 3.91
C GLN A 73 5.66 -7.58 3.08
N ILE A 74 6.73 -6.88 2.66
CA ILE A 74 6.60 -5.72 1.77
C ILE A 74 7.03 -6.14 0.36
N LEU A 75 6.10 -6.03 -0.59
CA LEU A 75 6.37 -6.17 -2.02
C LEU A 75 6.50 -4.79 -2.64
N LYS A 76 7.62 -4.56 -3.33
CA LYS A 76 7.91 -3.31 -4.06
C LYS A 76 8.05 -3.65 -5.54
N GLY A 77 7.22 -3.02 -6.38
CA GLY A 77 7.34 -3.10 -7.83
C GLY A 77 8.07 -1.86 -8.36
N PHE A 78 9.18 -2.05 -9.05
CA PHE A 78 9.90 -0.96 -9.72
C PHE A 78 9.68 -1.05 -11.22
N ILE A 79 8.98 -0.07 -11.80
CA ILE A 79 8.90 0.09 -13.25
C ILE A 79 10.20 0.79 -13.67
N ILE A 80 11.03 0.13 -14.49
CA ILE A 80 12.13 0.82 -15.16
C ILE A 80 11.49 1.80 -16.16
N GLN A 81 11.33 3.06 -15.78
CA GLN A 81 11.31 4.12 -16.80
C GLN A 81 12.64 3.99 -17.55
N LEU A 82 12.59 4.01 -18.88
CA LEU A 82 13.76 4.08 -19.77
C LEU A 82 14.53 5.39 -19.52
N VAL A 83 15.13 5.53 -18.34
CA VAL A 83 16.17 6.49 -18.03
C VAL A 83 17.46 5.80 -18.49
N PRO A 84 18.25 6.41 -19.38
CA PRO A 84 19.42 5.75 -19.94
C PRO A 84 20.35 5.29 -18.81
N PRO A 85 21.06 4.16 -19.00
CA PRO A 85 21.74 3.47 -17.93
C PRO A 85 22.79 4.39 -17.30
N MET A 86 22.52 4.88 -16.09
CA MET A 86 23.60 5.37 -15.24
C MET A 86 24.34 4.14 -14.72
N SER A 87 25.29 3.74 -15.55
CA SER A 87 26.58 3.18 -15.17
C SER A 87 26.52 2.00 -14.21
N ILE A 88 26.60 0.82 -14.83
CA ILE A 88 27.46 -0.26 -14.32
C ILE A 88 28.77 0.39 -13.85
N MET A 89 29.01 0.44 -12.54
CA MET A 89 30.32 0.79 -12.00
C MET A 89 30.83 -0.33 -11.11
N LYS A 90 31.55 -1.22 -11.81
CA LYS A 90 32.68 -2.07 -11.44
C LYS A 90 32.51 -3.13 -10.36
#